data_AF-A0A353ZPC8-F1
#
_entry.id   AF-A0A353ZPC8-F1
#
_cell.length_a   1.000
_cell.length_b   1.000
_cell.length_c   1.000
_cell.angle_alpha   90.00
_cell.angle_beta   90.00
_cell.angle_gamma   90.00
#
_symmetry.space_group_name_H-M   'P 1'
#
loop_
_entity.id
_entity.type
_entity.pdbx_description
1 polymer ?
#
loop_
_entity_poly.entity_id
_entity_poly.type
_entity_poly.pdbx_seq_one_letter_code
_entity_poly.pdbx_strand_id
1 'polypeptide(L)' 'MSVSSASATFVDRHIGARRQADIDSMLKAVGYDTVDDLVDTAVPDSIRQTKPLALKDALSEVEVLAELRKLT' A
#
# COMPACT_ATOMS: atom_id res chain seq x y z
N MET A 1 6.26 -19.03 25.28
CA MET A 1 5.10 -18.31 24.72
C MET A 1 5.36 -18.13 23.24
N SER A 2 4.69 -18.92 22.41
CA SER A 2 4.84 -18.85 20.95
C SER A 2 3.97 -17.71 20.42
N VAL A 3 4.57 -16.57 20.16
CA VAL A 3 3.91 -15.51 19.38
C VAL A 3 4.12 -15.88 17.91
N SER A 4 3.14 -16.57 17.32
CA SER A 4 3.03 -16.69 15.88
C SER A 4 2.48 -15.37 15.35
N SER A 5 3.34 -14.37 15.13
CA SER A 5 2.95 -13.22 14.31
C SER A 5 2.89 -13.70 12.87
N ALA A 6 1.71 -13.67 12.25
CA ALA A 6 1.64 -13.65 10.79
C ALA A 6 2.65 -12.60 10.29
N SER A 7 3.54 -12.97 9.38
CA SER A 7 4.60 -12.09 8.90
C SER A 7 3.96 -10.83 8.32
N ALA A 8 4.01 -9.71 9.05
CA ALA A 8 3.44 -8.46 8.59
C ALA A 8 4.22 -8.02 7.35
N THR A 9 3.52 -7.71 6.26
CA THR A 9 4.18 -7.19 5.05
C THR A 9 4.69 -5.78 5.32
N PHE A 10 5.67 -5.31 4.55
CA PHE A 10 6.16 -3.93 4.70
C PHE A 10 5.02 -2.90 4.58
N VAL A 11 4.05 -3.17 3.70
CA VAL A 11 2.87 -2.32 3.48
C VAL A 11 2.04 -2.16 4.77
N ASP A 12 1.90 -3.22 5.57
CA ASP A 12 1.15 -3.18 6.84
C ASP A 12 1.78 -2.28 7.90
N ARG A 13 3.10 -2.07 7.83
CA ARG A 13 3.86 -1.20 8.74
C ARG A 13 4.05 0.21 8.16
N HIS A 14 4.00 0.34 6.84
CA HIS A 14 4.19 1.61 6.15
C HIS A 14 2.89 2.42 6.04
N ILE A 15 1.76 1.76 5.73
CA ILE A 15 0.47 2.43 5.59
C ILE A 15 -0.25 2.47 6.94
N GLY A 16 -0.32 3.66 7.54
CA GLY A 16 -0.99 3.85 8.83
C GLY A 16 -2.50 3.60 8.76
N ALA A 17 -3.17 4.15 7.75
CA ALA A 17 -4.61 3.94 7.51
C ALA A 17 -4.85 2.61 6.78
N ARG A 18 -4.77 1.51 7.53
CA ARG A 18 -4.91 0.13 6.98
C ARG A 18 -6.17 -0.60 7.43
N ARG A 19 -6.83 -0.13 8.50
CA ARG A 19 -8.07 -0.75 8.96
C ARG A 19 -9.20 -0.23 8.08
N GLN A 20 -10.02 -1.13 7.54
CA GLN A 20 -11.13 -0.75 6.67
C GLN A 20 -12.03 0.33 7.31
N ALA A 21 -12.33 0.19 8.60
CA ALA A 21 -13.12 1.18 9.34
C ALA A 21 -12.51 2.60 9.36
N ASP A 22 -11.18 2.72 9.39
CA ASP A 22 -10.51 4.03 9.33
C ASP A 22 -10.64 4.61 7.91
N ILE A 23 -10.41 3.77 6.89
CA ILE A 23 -10.53 4.15 5.47
C ILE A 23 -11.96 4.61 5.17
N ASP A 24 -12.98 3.84 5.56
CA ASP A 24 -14.38 4.16 5.37
C ASP A 24 -14.77 5.48 6.06
N SER A 25 -14.27 5.69 7.29
CA SER A 25 -14.52 6.92 8.04
C SER A 25 -13.93 8.15 7.34
N MET A 26 -12.72 8.00 6.79
CA MET A 26 -12.06 9.07 6.03
C MET A 26 -12.78 9.33 4.70
N LEU A 27 -13.11 8.28 3.93
CA LEU A 27 -13.82 8.39 2.65
C LEU A 27 -15.18 9.06 2.82
N LYS A 28 -15.93 8.68 3.85
CA LYS A 28 -17.20 9.32 4.18
C LYS A 28 -17.04 10.82 4.51
N ALA A 29 -15.96 11.19 5.19
CA ALA A 29 -15.71 12.59 5.52
C ALA A 29 -15.44 13.45 4.27
N VAL A 30 -14.92 12.84 3.19
CA VAL A 30 -14.67 13.51 1.91
C VAL A 30 -15.74 13.22 0.85
N GLY A 31 -16.77 12.42 1.17
CA GLY A 31 -17.94 12.18 0.32
C GLY A 31 -17.78 11.11 -0.75
N TYR A 32 -16.90 10.12 -0.56
CA TYR A 32 -16.69 9.01 -1.50
C TYR A 32 -16.93 7.66 -0.81
N ASP A 33 -17.21 6.63 -1.62
CA ASP A 33 -17.48 5.27 -1.15
C ASP A 33 -16.24 4.36 -1.25
N THR A 34 -15.37 4.61 -2.24
CA THR A 34 -14.12 3.86 -2.43
C THR A 34 -12.92 4.76 -2.67
N VAL A 35 -11.73 4.21 -2.44
CA VAL A 35 -10.46 4.89 -2.78
C VAL A 35 -10.35 5.06 -4.30
N ASP A 36 -10.87 4.11 -5.09
CA ASP A 36 -10.84 4.18 -6.55
C ASP A 36 -11.69 5.37 -7.05
N ASP A 37 -12.90 5.56 -6.52
CA ASP A 37 -13.76 6.71 -6.88
C ASP A 37 -13.08 8.06 -6.56
N LEU A 38 -12.39 8.13 -5.42
CA LEU A 38 -11.63 9.30 -5.01
C LEU A 38 -10.45 9.56 -5.97
N VAL A 39 -9.71 8.51 -6.36
CA VAL A 39 -8.58 8.62 -7.30
C VAL A 39 -9.05 9.04 -8.69
N ASP A 40 -10.14 8.45 -9.18
CA ASP A 40 -10.73 8.75 -10.49
C ASP A 40 -11.20 10.21 -10.56
N THR A 41 -11.71 10.75 -9.45
CA THR A 41 -12.09 12.17 -9.37
C THR A 41 -10.89 13.10 -9.25
N ALA A 42 -9.83 12.68 -8.57
CA ALA A 42 -8.64 13.51 -8.31
C ALA A 42 -7.65 13.55 -9.49
N VAL A 43 -7.56 12.48 -10.29
CA VAL A 43 -6.57 12.32 -11.35
C VAL A 43 -7.26 12.25 -12.72
N PRO A 44 -7.08 13.26 -13.59
CA PRO A 44 -7.66 13.24 -14.93
C PRO A 44 -7.20 12.03 -15.76
N ASP A 45 -8.14 11.38 -16.44
CA ASP A 45 -7.89 10.19 -17.27
C ASP A 45 -6.80 10.41 -18.33
N SER A 46 -6.69 11.62 -18.87
CA SER A 46 -5.70 11.96 -19.91
C SER A 46 -4.24 11.81 -19.46
N ILE A 47 -3.98 11.81 -18.15
CA ILE A 47 -2.64 11.67 -17.57
C ILE A 47 -2.50 10.41 -16.71
N ARG A 48 -3.58 9.64 -16.52
CA ARG A 48 -3.56 8.45 -15.67
C ARG A 48 -2.88 7.28 -16.39
N GLN A 49 -2.03 6.57 -15.65
CA GLN A 49 -1.38 5.37 -16.17
C GLN A 49 -2.41 4.24 -16.34
N THR A 50 -2.52 3.69 -17.55
CA THR A 50 -3.52 2.65 -17.91
C THR A 50 -3.08 1.22 -17.62
N LYS A 51 -1.80 1.02 -17.29
CA LYS A 51 -1.22 -0.29 -16.98
C LYS A 51 -0.55 -0.25 -15.62
N PRO A 52 -0.55 -1.33 -14.83
CA PRO A 52 0.23 -1.38 -13.59
C PRO A 52 1.72 -1.08 -13.82
N LEU A 53 2.41 -0.66 -12.76
CA LEU A 53 3.86 -0.47 -12.81
C LEU A 53 4.56 -1.80 -13.09
N ALA A 54 5.50 -1.80 -14.03
CA ALA A 54 6.33 -2.95 -14.36
C ALA A 54 7.48 -3.07 -13.35
N LEU A 55 7.19 -3.56 -12.14
CA LEU A 55 8.14 -3.76 -11.06
C LEU A 55 8.35 -5.25 -10.80
N LYS A 56 9.50 -5.57 -10.18
CA LYS A 56 9.73 -6.91 -9.61
C LYS A 56 8.83 -7.11 -8.39
N ASP A 57 8.68 -8.36 -7.98
CA ASP A 57 7.93 -8.71 -6.78
C ASP A 57 8.46 -7.97 -5.55
N ALA A 58 7.53 -7.60 -4.67
CA ALA A 58 7.86 -6.93 -3.43
C ALA A 58 8.71 -7.84 -2.54
N LEU A 59 9.81 -7.28 -2.05
CA LEU A 59 10.66 -7.95 -1.06
C LEU A 59 10.13 -7.65 0.35
N SER A 60 10.29 -8.60 1.27
CA SER A 60 10.14 -8.35 2.70
C SER A 60 11.26 -7.44 3.22
N GLU A 61 11.05 -6.84 4.41
CA GLU A 61 12.07 -6.00 5.04
C GLU A 61 13.41 -6.72 5.23
N VAL A 62 13.37 -8.01 5.59
CA VAL A 62 14.57 -8.81 5.82
C VAL A 62 15.32 -9.08 4.51
N GLU A 63 14.59 -9.38 3.44
CA GLU A 63 15.17 -9.61 2.11
C GLU A 63 15.81 -8.34 1.56
N VAL A 64 15.16 -7.17 1.71
CA VAL A 64 15.75 -5.89 1.28
C VAL A 64 17.07 -5.62 2.02
N LEU A 65 17.12 -5.82 3.34
CA LEU A 65 18.35 -5.64 4.11
C LEU A 65 19.46 -6.59 3.66
N ALA A 66 19.13 -7.85 3.32
CA ALA A 66 20.09 -8.82 2.81
C ALA A 66 20.62 -8.42 1.42
N GLU A 67 19.76 -7.95 0.52
CA GLU A 67 20.16 -7.48 -0.81
C GLU A 67 21.04 -6.23 -0.74
N LEU A 68 20.69 -5.25 0.10
CA LEU A 68 21.48 -4.02 0.26
C LEU A 68 22.91 -4.30 0.77
N ARG A 69 23.08 -5.29 1.63
CA ARG A 69 24.42 -5.72 2.12
C ARG A 69 25.31 -6.33 1.04
N LYS A 70 24.75 -6.76 -0.10
CA LYS A 70 25.52 -7.29 -1.23
C LYS A 70 26.07 -6.18 -2.14
N LEU A 71 25.54 -4.97 -2.03
CA LEU A 71 25.92 -3.81 -2.86
C LEU A 71 27.09 -3.01 -2.27
N THR A 72 27.40 -3.23 -0.99
CA THR A 72 28.58 -2.70 -0.29
C THR A 72 29.71 -3.70 -0.34
#